data_AF-E3L0C3-F1
#
_entry.id   AF-E3L0C3-F1
#
_cell.length_a   1.000
_cell.length_b   1.000
_cell.length_c   1.000
_cell.angle_alpha   90.00
_cell.angle_beta   90.00
_cell.angle_gamma   90.00
#
_symmetry.space_group_name_H-M   'P 1'
#
loop_
_entity.id
_entity.type
_entity.pdbx_description
1 polymer ?
#
loop_
_entity_poly.entity_id
_entity_poly.type
_entity_poly.pdbx_seq_one_letter_code
_entity_poly.pdbx_strand_id
1 'polypeptide(L)'
;MEIDPVILHLILRRRKLLSRKKMELNAVLEVTPLLLYEDMEADENQPVHGGSRPGKRPNRPWDFEGSYQRLYNQYFSVNPLYDDEIFRRRFRMSRSLFLKIAEAVEQQDDYFRQKPDACGRMGLRPITKITAALRMLAYGVVRLIKPIDLV
;
A
#
# COMPACT_ATOMS: atom_id res chain seq x y z
N MET A 1 -54.77 1.34 27.34
CA MET A 1 -54.39 1.66 25.95
C MET A 1 -53.86 0.37 25.34
N GLU A 2 -54.67 -0.31 24.54
CA GLU A 2 -54.25 -1.49 23.80
C GLU A 2 -53.32 -1.05 22.68
N ILE A 3 -52.10 -1.60 22.66
CA ILE A 3 -51.13 -1.31 21.61
C ILE A 3 -51.61 -2.04 20.35
N ASP A 4 -51.77 -1.30 19.25
CA ASP A 4 -52.21 -1.83 17.96
C ASP A 4 -51.35 -3.05 17.54
N PRO A 5 -51.97 -4.21 17.22
CA PRO A 5 -51.26 -5.43 16.86
C PRO A 5 -50.34 -5.27 15.64
N VAL A 6 -50.64 -4.35 14.73
CA VAL A 6 -49.80 -4.02 13.57
C VAL A 6 -48.51 -3.34 14.02
N ILE A 7 -48.60 -2.44 15.00
CA ILE A 7 -47.44 -1.76 15.59
C ILE A 7 -46.57 -2.77 16.35
N LEU A 8 -47.18 -3.68 17.10
CA LEU A 8 -46.46 -4.75 17.81
C LEU A 8 -45.69 -5.66 16.82
N HIS A 9 -46.33 -6.07 15.73
CA HIS A 9 -45.69 -6.87 14.68
C HIS A 9 -44.52 -6.12 14.01
N LEU A 10 -44.67 -4.82 13.75
CA LEU A 10 -43.62 -3.97 13.18
C LEU A 10 -42.41 -3.86 14.12
N ILE A 11 -42.65 -3.67 15.42
CA ILE A 11 -41.60 -3.60 16.45
C ILE A 11 -40.85 -4.94 16.55
N LEU A 12 -41.57 -6.05 16.58
CA LEU A 12 -40.98 -7.39 16.64
C LEU A 12 -40.15 -7.69 15.38
N ARG A 13 -40.66 -7.32 14.19
CA ARG A 13 -39.93 -7.45 12.92
C ARG A 13 -38.65 -6.62 12.93
N ARG A 14 -38.70 -5.37 13.42
CA ARG A 14 -37.54 -4.47 13.52
C ARG A 14 -36.51 -4.99 14.52
N ARG A 15 -36.94 -5.57 15.64
CA ARG A 15 -36.05 -6.19 16.64
C ARG A 15 -35.33 -7.42 16.08
N LYS A 16 -36.02 -8.27 15.30
CA LYS A 16 -35.40 -9.40 14.57
C LYS A 16 -34.38 -8.92 13.54
N LEU A 17 -34.69 -7.88 12.77
CA LEU A 17 -33.77 -7.32 11.76
C LEU A 17 -32.52 -6.71 12.40
N LEU A 18 -32.67 -5.97 13.50
CA LEU A 18 -31.53 -5.41 14.23
C LEU A 18 -30.67 -6.51 14.85
N SER A 19 -31.29 -7.55 15.41
CA SER A 19 -30.57 -8.72 15.94
C SER A 19 -29.77 -9.43 14.84
N ARG A 20 -30.36 -9.59 13.64
CA ARG A 20 -29.71 -10.20 12.49
C ARG A 20 -28.57 -9.34 11.96
N LYS A 21 -28.79 -8.03 11.77
CA LYS A 21 -27.73 -7.08 11.35
C LYS A 21 -26.57 -7.03 12.35
N LYS A 22 -26.86 -7.11 13.65
CA LYS A 22 -25.84 -7.17 14.71
C LYS A 22 -25.04 -8.48 14.63
N MET A 23 -25.71 -9.60 14.38
CA MET A 23 -25.06 -10.90 14.21
C MET A 23 -24.21 -10.94 12.94
N GLU A 24 -24.69 -10.37 11.83
CA GLU A 24 -23.94 -10.23 10.58
C GLU A 24 -22.68 -9.35 10.77
N LEU A 25 -22.79 -8.21 11.45
CA LEU A 25 -21.63 -7.36 11.76
C LEU A 25 -20.61 -8.07 12.66
N ASN A 26 -21.06 -8.79 13.69
CA ASN A 26 -20.18 -9.54 14.56
C ASN A 26 -19.47 -10.68 13.80
N ALA A 27 -20.18 -11.41 12.94
CA ALA A 27 -19.59 -12.45 12.10
C ALA A 27 -18.54 -11.87 11.15
N VAL A 28 -18.81 -10.72 10.53
CA VAL A 28 -17.82 -10.04 9.67
C VAL A 28 -16.60 -9.60 10.49
N LEU A 29 -16.79 -9.06 11.69
CA LEU A 29 -15.71 -8.64 12.60
C LEU A 29 -14.86 -9.83 13.10
N GLU A 30 -15.45 -11.02 13.22
CA GLU A 30 -14.72 -12.24 13.60
C GLU A 30 -13.90 -12.81 12.43
N VAL A 31 -14.42 -12.71 11.19
CA VAL A 31 -13.76 -13.25 9.99
C VAL A 31 -12.70 -12.29 9.42
N THR A 32 -12.85 -10.97 9.61
CA THR A 32 -11.90 -9.98 9.05
C THR A 32 -10.46 -10.17 9.54
N PRO A 33 -10.20 -10.42 10.84
CA PRO A 33 -8.85 -10.68 11.31
C PRO A 33 -8.26 -11.92 10.64
N LEU A 34 -8.99 -13.03 10.55
CA LEU A 34 -8.51 -14.26 9.89
C LEU A 34 -8.12 -14.02 8.43
N LEU A 35 -8.95 -13.30 7.66
CA LEU A 35 -8.63 -12.93 6.27
C LEU A 35 -7.43 -11.98 6.15
N LEU A 36 -7.17 -11.15 7.17
CA LEU A 36 -6.02 -10.24 7.21
C LEU A 36 -4.74 -10.93 7.70
N TYR A 37 -4.84 -12.01 8.47
CA TYR A 37 -3.69 -12.80 8.96
C TYR A 37 -3.18 -13.81 7.93
N GLU A 38 -4.04 -14.35 7.06
CA GLU A 38 -3.63 -15.26 5.98
C GLU A 38 -2.62 -14.61 5.01
N ASP A 39 -2.65 -13.27 4.85
CA ASP A 39 -1.67 -12.50 4.07
C ASP A 39 -0.39 -12.15 4.88
N MET A 40 -0.38 -12.38 6.20
CA MET A 40 0.75 -12.13 7.11
C MET A 40 1.42 -13.41 7.61
N GLU A 41 1.25 -14.54 6.92
CA GLU A 41 2.17 -15.65 7.08
C GLU A 41 3.56 -15.19 6.63
N ALA A 42 4.36 -14.73 7.59
CA ALA A 42 5.77 -14.52 7.41
C ALA A 42 6.35 -15.86 6.97
N ASP A 43 6.79 -15.93 5.71
CA ASP A 43 7.45 -17.08 5.12
C ASP A 43 8.56 -17.59 6.05
N GLU A 44 8.26 -18.58 6.90
CA GLU A 44 9.22 -19.22 7.80
C GLU A 44 10.30 -19.98 7.01
N ASN A 45 10.11 -20.16 5.70
CA ASN A 45 11.13 -20.64 4.77
C ASN A 45 11.87 -19.47 4.12
N GLN A 46 12.34 -18.50 4.90
CA GLN A 46 13.28 -17.53 4.34
C GLN A 46 14.47 -18.29 3.75
N PRO A 47 14.71 -18.19 2.43
CA PRO A 47 15.86 -18.86 1.83
C PRO A 47 17.10 -18.35 2.54
N VAL A 48 18.00 -19.25 2.96
CA VAL A 48 19.27 -18.82 3.55
C VAL A 48 19.95 -17.90 2.54
N HIS A 49 19.97 -16.59 2.84
CA HIS A 49 20.48 -15.58 1.92
C HIS A 49 21.97 -15.81 1.77
N GLY A 50 22.36 -16.53 0.71
CA GLY A 50 23.76 -16.76 0.40
C GLY A 50 24.44 -15.41 0.14
N GLY A 51 25.51 -15.14 0.89
CA GLY A 51 26.32 -13.94 0.70
C GLY A 51 26.88 -13.81 -0.71
N SER A 52 27.55 -12.69 -0.97
CA SER A 52 28.19 -12.46 -2.27
C SER A 52 29.17 -13.59 -2.59
N ARG A 53 28.91 -14.32 -3.67
CA ARG A 53 29.84 -15.35 -4.17
C ARG A 53 31.09 -14.68 -4.78
N PRO A 54 32.29 -15.25 -4.60
CA PRO A 54 33.49 -14.76 -5.26
C PRO A 54 33.31 -14.69 -6.78
N GLY A 55 33.85 -13.65 -7.42
CA GLY A 55 33.78 -13.47 -8.88
C GLY A 55 32.56 -12.68 -9.39
N LYS A 56 31.62 -12.27 -8.53
CA LYS A 56 30.58 -11.31 -8.95
C LYS A 56 31.16 -9.91 -9.17
N ARG A 57 30.67 -9.23 -10.21
CA ARG A 57 30.98 -7.81 -10.46
C ARG A 57 30.46 -6.94 -9.30
N PRO A 58 31.16 -5.86 -8.95
CA PRO A 58 30.68 -4.94 -7.92
C PRO A 58 29.33 -4.35 -8.32
N ASN A 59 28.53 -3.99 -7.31
CA ASN A 59 27.26 -3.30 -7.56
C ASN A 59 27.52 -1.95 -8.26
N ARG A 60 26.73 -1.64 -9.28
CA ARG A 60 26.86 -0.37 -9.99
C ARG A 60 26.48 0.77 -9.02
N PRO A 61 27.29 1.84 -8.92
CA PRO A 61 26.90 2.98 -8.09
C PRO A 61 25.64 3.61 -8.69
N TRP A 62 24.58 3.70 -7.88
CA TRP A 62 23.34 4.35 -8.27
C TRP A 62 23.21 5.68 -7.54
N ASP A 63 23.00 6.75 -8.30
CA ASP A 63 22.77 8.09 -7.78
C ASP A 63 21.31 8.24 -7.32
N PHE A 64 21.05 7.85 -6.07
CA PHE A 64 19.72 7.96 -5.46
C PHE A 64 19.28 9.41 -5.27
N GLU A 65 20.22 10.28 -4.89
CA GLU A 65 19.94 11.69 -4.61
C GLU A 65 19.59 12.44 -5.90
N GLY A 66 20.38 12.30 -6.97
CA GLY A 66 20.05 12.92 -8.25
C GLY A 66 18.78 12.33 -8.87
N SER A 67 18.47 11.05 -8.65
CA SER A 67 17.17 10.48 -9.04
C SER A 67 16.00 11.18 -8.34
N TYR A 68 16.13 11.40 -7.03
CA TYR A 68 15.15 12.17 -6.29
C TYR A 68 15.02 13.61 -6.80
N GLN A 69 16.13 14.32 -6.99
CA GLN A 69 16.10 15.71 -7.45
C GLN A 69 15.40 15.86 -8.80
N ARG A 70 15.67 14.94 -9.74
CA ARG A 70 14.97 14.91 -11.03
C ARG A 70 13.47 14.72 -10.86
N LEU A 71 13.05 13.75 -10.04
CA LEU A 71 11.62 13.52 -9.77
C LEU A 71 10.97 14.74 -9.09
N TYR A 72 11.66 15.33 -8.13
CA TYR A 72 11.17 16.49 -7.38
C TYR A 72 10.98 17.70 -8.31
N ASN A 73 11.98 18.03 -9.12
CA ASN A 73 11.91 19.12 -10.08
C ASN A 73 10.84 18.91 -11.16
N GLN A 74 10.51 17.65 -11.47
CA GLN A 74 9.47 17.34 -12.44
C GLN A 74 8.05 17.62 -11.92
N TYR A 75 7.77 17.41 -10.63
CA TYR A 75 6.39 17.37 -10.13
C TYR A 75 6.13 18.20 -8.87
N PHE A 76 7.12 18.35 -7.99
CA PHE A 76 6.94 18.83 -6.62
C PHE A 76 7.69 20.12 -6.30
N SER A 77 8.55 20.60 -7.19
CA SER A 77 9.19 21.91 -7.04
C SER A 77 8.17 23.05 -7.14
N VAL A 78 8.59 24.25 -6.70
CA VAL A 78 7.79 25.48 -6.79
C VAL A 78 7.37 25.77 -8.23
N ASN A 79 8.28 25.55 -9.18
CA ASN A 79 8.02 25.61 -10.61
C ASN A 79 8.30 24.23 -11.23
N PRO A 80 7.31 23.31 -11.23
CA PRO A 80 7.50 21.96 -11.73
C PRO A 80 7.57 21.94 -13.25
N LEU A 81 8.35 21.02 -13.82
CA LEU A 81 8.39 20.82 -15.28
C LEU A 81 7.02 20.38 -15.82
N TYR A 82 6.26 19.62 -15.03
CA TYR A 82 4.93 19.16 -15.38
C TYR A 82 3.87 19.86 -14.53
N ASP A 83 2.83 20.33 -15.20
CA ASP A 83 1.69 20.98 -14.56
C ASP A 83 0.79 19.98 -13.80
N ASP A 84 -0.21 20.54 -13.12
CA ASP A 84 -1.18 19.77 -12.34
C ASP A 84 -2.04 18.84 -13.20
N GLU A 85 -2.24 19.16 -14.48
CA GLU A 85 -3.03 18.33 -15.38
C GLU A 85 -2.28 17.06 -15.75
N ILE A 86 -1.00 17.19 -16.14
CA ILE A 86 -0.12 16.06 -16.43
C ILE A 86 0.09 15.21 -15.18
N PHE A 87 0.26 15.84 -14.01
CA PHE A 87 0.36 15.12 -12.75
C PHE A 87 -0.89 14.27 -12.49
N ARG A 88 -2.09 14.87 -12.62
CA ARG A 88 -3.37 14.15 -12.46
C ARG A 88 -3.52 13.03 -13.46
N ARG A 89 -3.16 13.22 -14.73
CA ARG A 89 -3.22 12.14 -15.74
C ARG A 89 -2.30 10.98 -15.37
N ARG A 90 -1.12 11.25 -14.83
CA ARG A 90 -0.13 10.22 -14.47
C ARG A 90 -0.46 9.46 -13.18
N PHE A 91 -0.84 10.17 -12.12
CA PHE A 91 -1.07 9.58 -10.80
C PHE A 91 -2.54 9.39 -10.47
N ARG A 92 -3.45 9.87 -11.33
CA ARG A 92 -4.92 9.80 -11.17
C ARG A 92 -5.44 10.50 -9.91
N MET A 93 -4.67 11.46 -9.37
CA MET A 93 -4.99 12.24 -8.17
C MET A 93 -4.28 13.61 -8.19
N SER A 94 -4.66 14.53 -7.30
CA SER A 94 -3.98 15.81 -7.14
C SER A 94 -2.65 15.68 -6.39
N ARG A 95 -1.72 16.62 -6.60
CA ARG A 95 -0.43 16.67 -5.88
C ARG A 95 -0.62 16.74 -4.38
N SER A 96 -1.57 17.53 -3.91
CA SER A 96 -1.90 17.66 -2.50
C SER A 96 -2.37 16.35 -1.87
N LEU A 97 -3.18 15.56 -2.58
CA LEU A 97 -3.63 14.26 -2.10
C LEU A 97 -2.48 13.26 -2.08
N PHE A 98 -1.66 13.25 -3.14
CA PHE A 98 -0.46 12.44 -3.20
C PHE A 98 0.46 12.69 -1.99
N LEU A 99 0.74 13.96 -1.66
CA LEU A 99 1.61 14.30 -0.52
C LEU A 99 1.03 13.85 0.82
N LYS A 100 -0.29 13.98 1.03
CA LYS A 100 -0.96 13.47 2.24
C LYS A 100 -0.85 11.95 2.36
N ILE A 101 -1.04 11.22 1.26
CA ILE A 101 -0.85 9.77 1.22
C ILE A 101 0.61 9.43 1.52
N ALA A 102 1.54 10.16 0.90
CA ALA A 102 2.96 9.91 1.09
C ALA A 102 3.38 10.08 2.56
N GLU A 103 2.92 11.14 3.21
CA GLU A 103 3.15 11.39 4.63
C GLU A 103 2.53 10.29 5.51
N ALA A 104 1.27 9.91 5.26
CA ALA A 104 0.61 8.86 6.02
C ALA A 104 1.32 7.50 5.90
N VAL A 105 1.77 7.15 4.69
CA VAL A 105 2.51 5.91 4.43
C VAL A 105 3.88 5.92 5.11
N GLU A 106 4.61 7.04 5.06
CA GLU A 106 5.91 7.18 5.73
C GLU A 106 5.79 7.14 7.27
N GLN A 107 4.68 7.60 7.82
CA GLN A 107 4.39 7.52 9.25
C GLN A 107 4.06 6.07 9.68
N GLN A 108 3.28 5.35 8.86
CA GLN A 108 2.78 4.02 9.17
C GLN A 108 3.83 2.92 8.98
N ASP A 109 4.66 3.00 7.93
CA ASP A 109 5.58 1.94 7.56
C ASP A 109 7.02 2.43 7.46
N ASP A 110 7.85 1.82 8.32
CA ASP A 110 9.26 2.06 8.49
C ASP A 110 10.11 1.73 7.24
N TYR A 111 9.56 0.95 6.30
CA TYR A 111 10.18 0.69 5.00
C TYR A 111 10.29 1.96 4.15
N PHE A 112 9.31 2.87 4.21
CA PHE A 112 9.28 4.05 3.36
C PHE A 112 10.19 5.17 3.84
N ARG A 113 10.52 5.20 5.13
CA ARG A 113 11.48 6.16 5.69
C ARG A 113 12.86 6.03 5.02
N GLN A 114 13.55 7.15 4.88
CA GLN A 114 14.93 7.13 4.39
C GLN A 114 15.85 6.62 5.50
N LYS A 115 16.63 5.58 5.23
CA LYS A 115 17.56 4.99 6.20
C LYS A 115 18.97 4.87 5.57
N PRO A 116 20.03 5.01 6.37
CA PRO A 116 21.37 4.67 5.93
C PRO A 116 21.49 3.15 5.75
N ASP A 117 22.27 2.72 4.77
CA ASP A 117 22.66 1.32 4.62
C ASP A 117 23.75 0.94 5.65
N ALA A 118 24.17 -0.34 5.64
CA ALA A 118 25.22 -0.84 6.54
C ALA A 118 26.58 -0.14 6.34
N CYS A 119 26.77 0.57 5.22
CA CYS A 119 27.96 1.36 4.93
C CYS A 119 27.76 2.87 5.22
N GLY A 120 26.62 3.26 5.82
CA GLY A 120 26.29 4.64 6.16
C GLY A 120 25.77 5.50 5.00
N ARG A 121 25.51 4.92 3.82
CA ARG A 121 25.00 5.67 2.66
C ARG A 121 23.49 5.77 2.73
N MET A 122 22.95 6.97 2.53
CA MET A 122 21.50 7.17 2.53
C MET A 122 20.85 6.49 1.33
N GLY A 123 19.81 5.69 1.61
CA GLY A 123 19.02 5.03 0.59
C GLY A 123 18.03 5.96 -0.13
N LEU A 124 17.12 5.34 -0.89
CA LEU A 124 16.04 6.05 -1.60
C LEU A 124 15.15 6.86 -0.65
N ARG A 125 14.79 8.07 -1.07
CA ARG A 125 13.85 8.92 -0.35
C ARG A 125 12.42 8.34 -0.36
N PRO A 126 11.59 8.64 0.64
CA PRO A 126 10.21 8.12 0.73
C PRO A 126 9.39 8.40 -0.53
N ILE A 127 9.46 9.63 -1.03
CA ILE A 127 8.67 10.04 -2.19
C ILE A 127 8.99 9.23 -3.45
N THR A 128 10.26 8.84 -3.68
CA THR A 128 10.62 8.02 -4.84
C THR A 128 10.11 6.59 -4.70
N LYS A 129 10.18 6.01 -3.50
CA LYS A 129 9.59 4.69 -3.18
C LYS A 129 8.07 4.68 -3.40
N ILE A 130 7.38 5.66 -2.84
CA ILE A 130 5.91 5.78 -2.92
C ILE A 130 5.46 6.04 -4.36
N THR A 131 6.19 6.87 -5.09
CA THR A 131 5.94 7.09 -6.52
C THR A 131 6.06 5.79 -7.32
N ALA A 132 7.07 4.96 -7.03
CA ALA A 132 7.24 3.67 -7.69
C ALA A 132 6.10 2.71 -7.33
N ALA A 133 5.74 2.59 -6.03
CA ALA A 133 4.64 1.75 -5.56
C ALA A 133 3.30 2.14 -6.20
N LEU A 134 2.96 3.43 -6.21
CA LEU A 134 1.73 3.92 -6.84
C LEU A 134 1.70 3.68 -8.35
N ARG A 135 2.85 3.75 -9.03
CA ARG A 135 2.93 3.37 -10.45
C ARG A 135 2.70 1.88 -10.66
N MET A 136 3.28 1.03 -9.81
CA MET A 136 3.05 -0.42 -9.88
C MET A 136 1.57 -0.76 -9.65
N LEU A 137 0.93 -0.11 -8.69
CA LEU A 137 -0.52 -0.27 -8.43
C LEU A 137 -1.37 0.25 -9.60
N ALA A 138 -1.02 1.41 -10.17
CA ALA A 138 -1.81 2.04 -11.23
C ALA A 138 -1.76 1.27 -12.56
N TYR A 139 -0.62 0.67 -12.90
CA TYR A 139 -0.47 -0.12 -14.13
C TYR A 139 -0.89 -1.58 -13.96
N GLY A 140 -1.19 -2.00 -12.73
CA GLY A 140 -1.41 -3.39 -12.38
C GLY A 140 -0.10 -4.18 -12.44
N VAL A 141 0.07 -5.13 -11.54
CA VAL A 141 1.13 -6.15 -11.66
C VAL A 141 0.71 -7.10 -12.78
N VAL A 142 0.75 -6.65 -14.04
CA VAL A 142 0.61 -7.55 -15.17
C VAL A 142 1.93 -8.29 -15.30
N ARG A 143 1.86 -9.60 -14.96
CA ARG A 143 2.77 -10.68 -15.38
C ARG A 143 4.03 -10.85 -14.52
N LEU A 144 3.96 -11.73 -13.52
CA LEU A 144 4.98 -12.75 -13.19
C LEU A 144 4.51 -13.67 -12.03
N ILE A 145 3.36 -14.33 -12.21
CA ILE A 145 3.16 -15.68 -11.67
C ILE A 145 2.56 -16.48 -12.82
N LYS A 146 3.41 -16.89 -13.76
CA LYS A 146 3.14 -18.15 -14.46
C LYS A 146 3.74 -19.23 -13.58
N PRO A 147 3.02 -20.33 -13.27
CA PRO A 147 3.67 -21.49 -12.70
C PRO A 147 4.80 -21.87 -13.67
N ILE A 148 6.01 -22.05 -13.12
CA ILE A 148 7.09 -22.73 -13.81
C ILE A 148 6.57 -24.16 -13.99
N ASP A 149 6.06 -24.45 -15.18
CA ASP A 149 5.80 -25.82 -15.59
C ASP A 149 7.16 -26.53 -15.62
N LEU A 150 7.30 -27.54 -14.76
CA LEU A 150 8.34 -28.55 -14.87
C LEU A 150 8.20 -29.24 -16.22
N VAL A 151 9.24 -29.14 -17.05
CA VAL A 151 9.70 -30.20 -17.96
C VAL A 151 11.22 -30.20 -17.94
#